data_AF-A0A7S6SGY0-F1
#
_entry.id   AF-A0A7S6SGY0-F1
#
_cell.length_a   1.000
_cell.length_b   1.000
_cell.length_c   1.000
_cell.angle_alpha   90.00
_cell.angle_beta   90.00
_cell.angle_gamma   90.00
#
_symmetry.space_group_name_H-M   'P 1'
#
loop_
_entity.id
_entity.type
_entity.pdbx_description
1 polymer ?
#
loop_
_entity_poly.entity_id
_entity_poly.type
_entity_poly.pdbx_seq_one_letter_code
_entity_poly.pdbx_strand_id
1 'polypeptide(L)'
;MHTDLQTGYLPEASGTNTAMDWRILEAVRYLDQCRAAGRCLAVVTGESPESIRLVLQRFLAGVDSSSKVARICAPTDCRHGFLQALLSQLGFEPFESSADDLQRLLNVVLRQATSQHSTTVILVEDAGQFGPRVLELLRELIRDARELNPPPLFVLAGRPSLHRVLDSRGMASLAGLAQHRFDLAPPDAAAGAASVLPTEADPCLVLTLDSAERGRFPVRGEHLLIGRGEHCDIPILSRFVSRQHALFLRNDSGDWIVDLKSTNGTSVNSTLIRQRRLAHGDIISIGNHRLRYHNPAAPPRLPGPEPADEQLGETTVMRSLQPVIRPEDGDRHSELPGKPRRLSRA
;
A
#
# COMPACT_ATOMS: atom_id res chain seq x y z
N MET A 1 -34.74 50.68 -11.03
CA MET A 1 -35.14 49.31 -10.64
C MET A 1 -34.50 48.34 -11.60
N HIS A 2 -33.37 47.75 -11.21
CA HIS A 2 -32.80 46.57 -11.84
C HIS A 2 -32.07 45.82 -10.73
N THR A 3 -32.66 44.70 -10.33
CA THR A 3 -32.12 43.68 -9.44
C THR A 3 -31.26 42.73 -10.26
N ASP A 4 -30.01 42.50 -9.84
CA ASP A 4 -29.30 41.26 -10.12
C ASP A 4 -28.20 40.99 -9.07
N LEU A 5 -28.51 39.97 -8.26
CA LEU A 5 -27.68 38.89 -7.71
C LEU A 5 -26.16 39.07 -7.57
N GLN A 6 -25.66 39.03 -6.32
CA GLN A 6 -24.46 38.25 -5.98
C GLN A 6 -24.50 37.75 -4.52
N THR A 7 -25.06 36.54 -4.43
CA THR A 7 -24.56 35.34 -3.72
C THR A 7 -23.78 35.53 -2.43
N GLY A 8 -24.42 35.11 -1.33
CA GLY A 8 -23.80 34.93 -0.02
C GLY A 8 -22.75 33.81 0.01
N TYR A 9 -21.70 34.10 0.77
CA TYR A 9 -21.12 33.26 1.81
C TYR A 9 -21.10 31.73 1.55
N LEU A 10 -19.97 31.22 1.04
CA LEU A 10 -19.54 29.84 1.28
C LEU A 10 -18.57 29.85 2.47
N PRO A 11 -18.82 29.08 3.54
CA PRO A 11 -17.86 28.94 4.63
C PRO A 11 -16.72 28.01 4.23
N GLU A 12 -15.58 28.28 4.84
CA GLU A 12 -14.30 27.59 4.78
C GLU A 12 -14.43 26.05 4.74
N ALA A 13 -13.83 25.43 3.71
CA ALA A 13 -13.60 23.99 3.69
C ALA A 13 -12.49 23.65 4.69
N SER A 14 -12.93 23.40 5.92
CA SER A 14 -12.30 22.63 6.99
C SER A 14 -11.25 21.61 6.52
N GLY A 15 -10.10 21.62 7.20
CA GLY A 15 -8.95 20.76 6.94
C GLY A 15 -9.29 19.27 6.89
N THR A 16 -9.07 18.65 5.73
CA THR A 16 -9.32 17.23 5.52
C THR A 16 -8.14 16.38 5.99
N ASN A 17 -8.41 15.68 7.10
CA ASN A 17 -7.84 14.43 7.62
C ASN A 17 -6.77 13.68 6.79
N THR A 18 -5.57 14.26 6.68
CA THR A 18 -4.41 13.65 5.97
C THR A 18 -3.99 12.29 6.55
N ALA A 19 -4.32 12.03 7.81
CA ALA A 19 -4.11 10.75 8.50
C ALA A 19 -4.99 9.60 7.95
N MET A 20 -6.21 9.91 7.47
CA MET A 20 -7.05 8.89 6.85
C MET A 20 -6.65 8.59 5.41
N ASP A 21 -6.19 9.60 4.67
CA ASP A 21 -5.78 9.42 3.27
C ASP A 21 -4.58 8.49 3.12
N TRP A 22 -3.59 8.52 4.03
CA TRP A 22 -2.43 7.60 3.95
C TRP A 22 -2.78 6.18 4.37
N ARG A 23 -3.66 6.00 5.37
CA ARG A 23 -4.15 4.67 5.81
C ARG A 23 -4.86 3.94 4.69
N ILE A 24 -5.64 4.69 3.91
CA ILE A 24 -6.31 4.16 2.73
C ILE A 24 -5.28 3.68 1.70
N LEU A 25 -4.22 4.46 1.46
CA LEU A 25 -3.16 4.08 0.52
C LEU A 25 -2.38 2.83 0.99
N GLU A 26 -2.08 2.73 2.29
CA GLU A 26 -1.47 1.53 2.86
C GLU A 26 -2.35 0.29 2.71
N ALA A 27 -3.65 0.42 2.99
CA ALA A 27 -4.59 -0.67 2.84
C ALA A 27 -4.64 -1.17 1.39
N VAL A 28 -4.59 -0.25 0.40
CA VAL A 28 -4.50 -0.61 -1.02
C VAL A 28 -3.20 -1.35 -1.32
N ARG A 29 -2.04 -0.84 -0.87
CA ARG A 29 -0.74 -1.52 -1.06
C ARG A 29 -0.73 -2.90 -0.42
N TYR A 30 -1.34 -3.05 0.75
CA TYR A 30 -1.50 -4.32 1.43
C TYR A 30 -2.29 -5.33 0.58
N LEU A 31 -3.41 -4.90 -0.03
CA LEU A 31 -4.20 -5.74 -0.93
C LEU A 31 -3.42 -6.13 -2.19
N ASP A 32 -2.69 -5.19 -2.79
CA ASP A 32 -1.84 -5.46 -3.96
C ASP A 32 -0.71 -6.44 -3.63
N GLN A 33 -0.07 -6.32 -2.47
CA GLN A 33 0.94 -7.29 -2.02
C GLN A 33 0.35 -8.68 -1.82
N CYS A 34 -0.87 -8.78 -1.27
CA CYS A 34 -1.55 -10.07 -1.14
C CYS A 34 -1.82 -10.71 -2.49
N ARG A 35 -2.28 -9.91 -3.47
CA ARG A 35 -2.51 -10.36 -4.85
C ARG A 35 -1.20 -10.83 -5.51
N ALA A 36 -0.15 -10.01 -5.44
CA ALA A 36 1.15 -10.30 -6.05
C ALA A 36 1.84 -11.53 -5.42
N ALA A 37 1.65 -11.75 -4.12
CA ALA A 37 2.15 -12.92 -3.42
C ALA A 37 1.31 -14.20 -3.64
N GLY A 38 0.27 -14.15 -4.48
CA GLY A 38 -0.61 -15.30 -4.75
C GLY A 38 -1.39 -15.76 -3.52
N ARG A 39 -1.76 -14.84 -2.62
CA ARG A 39 -2.55 -15.17 -1.42
C ARG A 39 -4.01 -15.33 -1.77
N CYS A 40 -4.68 -16.27 -1.13
CA CYS A 40 -6.11 -16.48 -1.30
C CYS A 40 -6.97 -15.59 -0.41
N LEU A 41 -6.41 -14.98 0.65
CA LEU A 41 -7.20 -14.22 1.62
C LEU A 41 -6.48 -12.94 2.05
N ALA A 42 -7.24 -11.85 2.06
CA ALA A 42 -6.87 -10.60 2.70
C ALA A 42 -8.05 -10.07 3.53
N VAL A 43 -7.76 -9.47 4.67
CA VAL A 43 -8.76 -8.88 5.57
C VAL A 43 -8.47 -7.40 5.77
N VAL A 44 -9.49 -6.57 5.58
CA VAL A 44 -9.45 -5.12 5.81
C VAL A 44 -10.57 -4.72 6.76
N THR A 45 -10.22 -4.10 7.88
CA THR A 45 -11.18 -3.61 8.86
C THR A 45 -11.13 -2.10 9.00
N GLY A 46 -12.24 -1.49 9.41
CA GLY A 46 -12.31 -0.06 9.69
C GLY A 46 -13.62 0.34 10.36
N GLU A 47 -13.61 1.46 11.09
CA GLU A 47 -14.81 1.94 11.78
C GLU A 47 -15.82 2.59 10.82
N SER A 48 -15.34 3.29 9.79
CA SER A 48 -16.18 3.93 8.77
C SER A 48 -16.35 3.01 7.56
N PRO A 49 -17.59 2.64 7.20
CA PRO A 49 -17.89 1.95 5.95
C PRO A 49 -17.43 2.71 4.70
N GLU A 50 -17.45 4.04 4.75
CA GLU A 50 -17.01 4.92 3.66
C GLU A 50 -15.51 4.78 3.40
N SER A 51 -14.70 4.75 4.47
CA SER A 51 -13.25 4.53 4.36
C SER A 51 -12.92 3.16 3.76
N ILE A 52 -13.60 2.11 4.22
CA ILE A 52 -13.45 0.76 3.66
C ILE A 52 -13.80 0.77 2.17
N ARG A 53 -14.96 1.34 1.81
CA ARG A 53 -15.40 1.42 0.41
C ARG A 53 -14.38 2.15 -0.46
N LEU A 54 -13.78 3.24 0.04
CA LEU A 54 -12.76 4.00 -0.67
C LEU A 54 -11.47 3.20 -0.90
N VAL A 55 -11.05 2.37 0.05
CA VAL A 55 -9.94 1.42 -0.14
C VAL A 55 -10.27 0.42 -1.24
N LEU A 56 -11.43 -0.24 -1.14
CA LEU A 56 -11.82 -1.27 -2.11
C LEU A 56 -11.96 -0.69 -3.52
N GLN A 57 -12.52 0.52 -3.65
CA GLN A 57 -12.63 1.22 -4.93
C GLN A 57 -11.26 1.53 -5.53
N ARG A 58 -10.32 2.04 -4.73
CA ARG A 58 -8.95 2.34 -5.20
C ARG A 58 -8.17 1.09 -5.56
N PHE A 59 -8.30 0.02 -4.77
CA PHE A 59 -7.70 -1.27 -5.09
C PHE A 59 -8.23 -1.80 -6.44
N LEU A 60 -9.54 -1.78 -6.65
CA LEU A 60 -10.14 -2.23 -7.91
C LEU A 60 -9.72 -1.40 -9.12
N ALA A 61 -9.41 -0.11 -8.95
CA ALA A 61 -8.90 0.72 -10.03
C ALA A 61 -7.51 0.29 -10.54
N GLY A 62 -6.73 -0.43 -9.71
CA GLY A 62 -5.43 -1.00 -10.06
C GLY A 62 -5.49 -2.46 -10.51
N VAL A 63 -6.67 -3.09 -10.51
CA VAL A 63 -6.85 -4.48 -10.97
C VAL A 63 -6.97 -4.50 -12.49
N ASP A 64 -6.21 -5.39 -13.14
CA ASP A 64 -6.20 -5.54 -14.60
C ASP A 64 -7.61 -5.83 -15.14
N SER A 65 -7.97 -5.22 -16.27
CA SER A 65 -9.31 -5.35 -16.88
C SER A 65 -9.70 -6.77 -17.29
N SER A 66 -8.72 -7.69 -17.39
CA SER A 66 -8.95 -9.12 -17.64
C SER A 66 -9.34 -9.90 -16.39
N SER A 67 -9.13 -9.34 -15.21
CA SER A 67 -9.47 -9.98 -13.94
C SER A 67 -10.96 -9.94 -13.70
N LYS A 68 -11.52 -11.05 -13.22
CA LYS A 68 -12.94 -11.12 -12.86
C LYS A 68 -13.12 -10.59 -11.45
N VAL A 69 -14.01 -9.63 -11.27
CA VAL A 69 -14.30 -9.03 -9.96
C VAL A 69 -15.73 -9.35 -9.58
N ALA A 70 -15.93 -9.90 -8.38
CA ALA A 70 -17.25 -10.07 -7.79
C ALA A 70 -17.35 -9.30 -6.48
N ARG A 71 -18.44 -8.55 -6.29
CA ARG A 71 -18.68 -7.75 -5.08
C ARG A 71 -19.97 -8.19 -4.39
N ILE A 72 -19.84 -8.62 -3.14
CA ILE A 72 -20.98 -9.00 -2.30
C ILE A 72 -21.13 -7.92 -1.22
N CYS A 73 -22.14 -7.07 -1.42
CA CYS A 73 -22.42 -5.95 -0.51
C CYS A 73 -23.57 -6.25 0.47
N ALA A 74 -24.41 -7.23 0.16
CA ALA A 74 -25.58 -7.56 0.97
C ALA A 74 -25.27 -8.78 1.87
N PRO A 75 -25.45 -8.67 3.20
CA PRO A 75 -25.31 -9.82 4.08
C PRO A 75 -26.35 -10.88 3.70
N THR A 76 -25.90 -12.12 3.57
CA THR A 76 -26.76 -13.27 3.29
C THR A 76 -26.70 -14.27 4.43
N ASP A 77 -27.83 -14.86 4.76
CA ASP A 77 -27.98 -15.84 5.84
C ASP A 77 -27.95 -17.30 5.35
N CYS A 78 -28.05 -17.51 4.04
CA CYS A 78 -28.13 -18.82 3.41
C CYS A 78 -27.05 -19.06 2.34
N ARG A 79 -26.56 -20.30 2.24
CA ARG A 79 -25.56 -20.75 1.25
C ARG A 79 -26.02 -20.46 -0.18
N HIS A 80 -27.29 -20.76 -0.48
CA HIS A 80 -27.87 -20.56 -1.80
C HIS A 80 -27.81 -19.09 -2.22
N GLY A 81 -28.31 -18.18 -1.40
CA GLY A 81 -28.31 -16.74 -1.72
C GLY A 81 -26.90 -16.19 -1.91
N PHE A 82 -25.93 -16.65 -1.11
CA PHE A 82 -24.53 -16.22 -1.25
C PHE A 82 -23.92 -16.69 -2.58
N LEU A 83 -24.07 -17.97 -2.92
CA LEU A 83 -23.54 -18.54 -4.17
C LEU A 83 -24.22 -17.92 -5.39
N GLN A 84 -25.53 -17.69 -5.31
CA GLN A 84 -26.30 -17.02 -6.34
C GLN A 84 -25.78 -15.60 -6.58
N ALA A 85 -25.63 -14.80 -5.51
CA ALA A 85 -25.11 -13.44 -5.61
C ALA A 85 -23.69 -13.42 -6.20
N LEU A 86 -22.83 -14.35 -5.81
CA LEU A 86 -21.46 -14.45 -6.30
C LEU A 86 -21.43 -14.77 -7.81
N LEU A 87 -22.22 -15.75 -8.26
CA LEU A 87 -22.31 -16.14 -9.67
C LEU A 87 -22.88 -15.00 -10.53
N SER A 88 -23.93 -14.32 -10.06
CA SER A 88 -24.51 -13.16 -10.75
C SER A 88 -23.49 -12.04 -10.94
N GLN A 89 -22.68 -11.76 -9.92
CA GLN A 89 -21.60 -10.77 -10.01
C GLN A 89 -20.47 -11.18 -10.97
N LEU A 90 -20.25 -12.49 -11.13
CA LEU A 90 -19.31 -13.02 -12.13
C LEU A 90 -19.91 -13.09 -13.55
N GLY A 91 -21.14 -12.60 -13.76
CA GLY A 91 -21.81 -12.53 -15.05
C GLY A 91 -22.62 -13.79 -15.42
N PHE A 92 -22.90 -14.66 -14.45
CA PHE A 92 -23.72 -15.86 -14.65
C PHE A 92 -25.07 -15.66 -13.96
N GLU A 93 -26.18 -15.80 -14.67
CA GLU A 93 -27.49 -15.88 -14.03
C GLU A 93 -27.78 -17.35 -13.68
N PRO A 94 -27.70 -17.74 -12.39
CA PRO A 94 -28.07 -19.08 -12.00
C PRO A 94 -29.60 -19.24 -12.12
N PHE A 95 -30.02 -20.22 -12.91
CA PHE A 95 -31.40 -20.71 -12.94
C PHE A 95 -31.79 -21.34 -11.59
N GLU A 96 -33.08 -21.62 -11.35
CA GLU A 96 -33.55 -22.37 -10.17
C GLU A 96 -32.74 -23.67 -9.98
N SER A 97 -31.71 -23.61 -9.13
CA SER A 97 -30.71 -24.66 -8.97
C SER A 97 -30.44 -24.86 -7.49
N SER A 98 -30.05 -26.08 -7.10
CA SER A 98 -29.70 -26.34 -5.70
C SER A 98 -28.40 -25.61 -5.32
N ALA A 99 -28.19 -25.35 -4.02
CA ALA A 99 -26.96 -24.73 -3.54
C ALA A 99 -25.70 -25.52 -3.94
N ASP A 100 -25.79 -26.84 -4.03
CA ASP A 100 -24.66 -27.69 -4.42
C ASP A 100 -24.38 -27.59 -5.93
N ASP A 101 -25.40 -27.40 -6.77
CA ASP A 101 -25.23 -27.12 -8.19
C ASP A 101 -24.58 -25.76 -8.43
N LEU A 102 -25.01 -24.74 -7.68
CA LEU A 102 -24.38 -23.41 -7.71
C LEU A 102 -22.90 -23.48 -7.28
N GLN A 103 -22.60 -24.26 -6.24
CA GLN A 103 -21.23 -24.46 -5.78
C GLN A 103 -20.37 -25.18 -6.83
N ARG A 104 -20.91 -26.22 -7.49
CA ARG A 104 -20.24 -26.89 -8.61
C ARG A 104 -19.98 -25.91 -9.77
N LEU A 105 -20.98 -25.12 -10.15
CA LEU A 105 -20.85 -24.12 -11.20
C LEU A 105 -19.78 -23.09 -10.86
N LEU A 106 -19.78 -22.56 -9.64
CA LEU A 106 -18.76 -21.62 -9.17
C LEU A 106 -17.34 -22.22 -9.30
N ASN A 107 -17.15 -23.46 -8.88
CA ASN A 107 -15.86 -24.13 -9.00
C ASN A 107 -15.39 -24.25 -10.46
N VAL A 108 -16.31 -24.52 -11.40
CA VAL A 108 -16.01 -24.54 -12.84
C VAL A 108 -15.63 -23.14 -13.32
N VAL A 109 -16.38 -22.11 -12.94
CA VAL A 109 -16.12 -20.72 -13.33
C VAL A 109 -14.75 -20.24 -12.83
N LEU A 110 -14.41 -20.55 -11.59
CA LEU A 110 -13.11 -20.20 -11.00
C LEU A 110 -11.96 -20.91 -11.73
N ARG A 111 -12.09 -22.23 -11.98
CA ARG A 111 -11.08 -22.99 -12.73
C ARG A 111 -10.90 -22.48 -14.16
N GLN A 112 -11.99 -22.07 -14.82
CA GLN A 112 -11.95 -21.50 -16.15
C GLN A 112 -11.28 -20.12 -16.18
N ALA A 113 -11.52 -19.27 -15.17
CA ALA A 113 -10.82 -17.98 -15.06
C ALA A 113 -9.31 -18.20 -14.89
N THR A 114 -8.94 -19.15 -14.04
CA THR A 114 -7.54 -19.56 -13.82
C THR A 114 -6.88 -20.09 -15.11
N SER A 115 -7.57 -20.92 -15.91
CA SER A 115 -7.01 -21.44 -17.17
C SER A 115 -6.82 -20.37 -18.24
N GLN A 116 -7.57 -19.27 -18.15
CA GLN A 116 -7.41 -18.08 -18.99
C GLN A 116 -6.36 -17.10 -18.43
N HIS A 117 -5.55 -17.53 -17.45
CA HIS A 117 -4.58 -16.70 -16.72
C HIS A 117 -5.18 -15.42 -16.12
N SER A 118 -6.49 -15.43 -15.87
CA SER A 118 -7.22 -14.29 -15.33
C SER A 118 -7.36 -14.46 -13.82
N THR A 119 -6.93 -13.46 -13.07
CA THR A 119 -7.08 -13.49 -11.60
C THR A 119 -8.53 -13.18 -11.26
N THR A 120 -9.10 -13.90 -10.30
CA THR A 120 -10.45 -13.58 -9.79
C THR A 120 -10.34 -12.92 -8.42
N VAL A 121 -11.02 -11.79 -8.23
CA VAL A 121 -11.07 -11.05 -6.98
C VAL A 121 -12.50 -11.08 -6.45
N ILE A 122 -12.69 -11.59 -5.24
CA ILE A 122 -13.98 -11.69 -4.58
C ILE A 122 -13.97 -10.78 -3.36
N LEU A 123 -14.76 -9.72 -3.39
CA LEU A 123 -14.91 -8.74 -2.33
C LEU A 123 -16.16 -9.05 -1.52
N VAL A 124 -15.98 -9.30 -0.23
CA VAL A 124 -17.08 -9.51 0.71
C VAL A 124 -17.09 -8.32 1.67
N GLU A 125 -18.01 -7.38 1.45
CA GLU A 125 -18.21 -6.23 2.32
C GLU A 125 -19.09 -6.61 3.51
N ASP A 126 -18.83 -6.00 4.67
CA ASP A 126 -19.52 -6.30 5.92
C ASP A 126 -19.53 -7.79 6.31
N ALA A 127 -18.39 -8.47 6.12
CA ALA A 127 -18.23 -9.91 6.39
C ALA A 127 -18.67 -10.34 7.81
N GLY A 128 -18.66 -9.42 8.80
CA GLY A 128 -19.11 -9.69 10.17
C GLY A 128 -20.62 -9.82 10.35
N GLN A 129 -21.43 -9.48 9.33
CA GLN A 129 -22.90 -9.59 9.36
C GLN A 129 -23.42 -10.89 8.75
N PHE A 130 -22.54 -11.72 8.16
CA PHE A 130 -22.96 -12.99 7.56
C PHE A 130 -23.25 -14.06 8.62
N GLY A 131 -24.24 -14.90 8.32
CA GLY A 131 -24.57 -16.03 9.17
C GLY A 131 -23.46 -17.09 9.23
N PRO A 132 -23.42 -17.92 10.29
CA PRO A 132 -22.37 -18.93 10.50
C PRO A 132 -22.24 -19.92 9.33
N ARG A 133 -23.37 -20.29 8.70
CA ARG A 133 -23.38 -21.20 7.54
C ARG A 133 -22.69 -20.63 6.29
N VAL A 134 -22.75 -19.31 6.10
CA VAL A 134 -22.09 -18.65 4.96
C VAL A 134 -20.59 -18.48 5.25
N LEU A 135 -20.23 -18.23 6.50
CA LEU A 135 -18.85 -18.21 6.96
C LEU A 135 -18.17 -19.59 6.80
N GLU A 136 -18.88 -20.66 7.14
CA GLU A 136 -18.44 -22.04 6.87
C GLU A 136 -18.25 -22.31 5.37
N LEU A 137 -19.17 -21.85 4.53
CA LEU A 137 -19.05 -21.95 3.08
C LEU A 137 -17.83 -21.17 2.55
N LEU A 138 -17.64 -19.92 2.99
CA LEU A 138 -16.48 -19.10 2.62
C LEU A 138 -15.17 -19.79 2.98
N ARG A 139 -15.09 -20.39 4.16
CA ARG A 139 -13.95 -21.19 4.62
C ARG A 139 -13.63 -22.35 3.68
N GLU A 140 -14.66 -23.08 3.25
CA GLU A 140 -14.50 -24.19 2.30
C GLU A 140 -14.05 -23.70 0.93
N LEU A 141 -14.71 -22.66 0.40
CA LEU A 141 -14.34 -22.06 -0.89
C LEU A 141 -12.91 -21.54 -0.91
N ILE A 142 -12.48 -20.81 0.13
CA ILE A 142 -11.11 -20.28 0.23
C ILE A 142 -10.10 -21.43 0.28
N ARG A 143 -10.38 -22.49 1.03
CA ARG A 143 -9.49 -23.65 1.14
C ARG A 143 -9.31 -24.33 -0.22
N ASP A 144 -10.41 -24.64 -0.89
CA ASP A 144 -10.40 -25.38 -2.16
C ASP A 144 -9.79 -24.54 -3.29
N ALA A 145 -10.00 -23.22 -3.25
CA ALA A 145 -9.46 -22.29 -4.23
C ALA A 145 -7.93 -22.13 -4.17
N ARG A 146 -7.25 -22.52 -3.08
CA ARG A 146 -5.78 -22.50 -2.95
C ARG A 146 -5.07 -23.43 -3.92
N GLU A 147 -5.76 -24.46 -4.41
CA GLU A 147 -5.21 -25.41 -5.37
C GLU A 147 -5.18 -24.84 -6.79
N LEU A 148 -5.78 -23.67 -7.01
CA LEU A 148 -5.81 -22.97 -8.30
C LEU A 148 -4.56 -22.11 -8.47
N ASN A 149 -4.08 -21.97 -9.72
CA ASN A 149 -2.88 -21.18 -10.04
C ASN A 149 -3.09 -20.33 -11.31
N PRO A 150 -3.27 -19.00 -11.21
CA PRO A 150 -3.26 -18.21 -9.97
C PRO A 150 -4.51 -18.44 -9.11
N PRO A 151 -4.38 -18.40 -7.77
CA PRO A 151 -5.53 -18.53 -6.90
C PRO A 151 -6.38 -17.26 -6.89
N PRO A 152 -7.70 -17.36 -6.70
CA PRO A 152 -8.54 -16.20 -6.50
C PRO A 152 -8.25 -15.54 -5.14
N LEU A 153 -8.28 -14.21 -5.12
CA LEU A 153 -8.11 -13.41 -3.91
C LEU A 153 -9.47 -13.08 -3.30
N PHE A 154 -9.72 -13.60 -2.10
CA PHE A 154 -10.87 -13.23 -1.27
C PHE A 154 -10.48 -12.04 -0.37
N VAL A 155 -11.20 -10.94 -0.48
CA VAL A 155 -11.03 -9.75 0.36
C VAL A 155 -12.23 -9.63 1.28
N LEU A 156 -12.02 -9.89 2.57
CA LEU A 156 -13.04 -9.72 3.60
C LEU A 156 -12.91 -8.32 4.19
N ALA A 157 -13.94 -7.51 4.00
CA ALA A 157 -14.00 -6.15 4.50
C ALA A 157 -15.09 -5.99 5.56
N GLY A 158 -14.87 -5.18 6.59
CA GLY A 158 -15.92 -4.90 7.58
C GLY A 158 -15.45 -4.14 8.81
N ARG A 159 -16.28 -4.12 9.84
CA ARG A 159 -15.92 -3.48 11.12
C ARG A 159 -14.86 -4.30 11.88
N PRO A 160 -14.15 -3.71 12.86
CA PRO A 160 -13.16 -4.42 13.69
C PRO A 160 -13.73 -5.64 14.43
N SER A 161 -15.05 -5.71 14.65
CA SER A 161 -15.73 -6.90 15.18
C SER A 161 -15.53 -8.16 14.31
N LEU A 162 -15.20 -8.01 13.03
CA LEU A 162 -14.83 -9.11 12.13
C LEU A 162 -13.65 -9.92 12.67
N HIS A 163 -12.70 -9.29 13.37
CA HIS A 163 -11.58 -10.02 13.98
C HIS A 163 -12.07 -11.09 14.96
N ARG A 164 -13.02 -10.75 15.83
CA ARG A 164 -13.61 -11.71 16.78
C ARG A 164 -14.34 -12.86 16.07
N VAL A 165 -14.95 -12.59 14.93
CA VAL A 165 -15.61 -13.62 14.11
C VAL A 165 -14.57 -14.55 13.49
N LEU A 166 -13.48 -14.02 12.95
CA LEU A 166 -12.38 -14.79 12.37
C LEU A 166 -11.61 -15.62 13.41
N ASP A 167 -11.50 -15.12 14.63
CA ASP A 167 -10.83 -15.78 15.76
C ASP A 167 -11.73 -16.79 16.49
N SER A 168 -13.01 -16.90 16.10
CA SER A 168 -13.94 -17.86 16.67
C SER A 168 -13.57 -19.31 16.32
N ARG A 169 -13.96 -20.27 17.18
CA ARG A 169 -13.63 -21.70 17.00
C ARG A 169 -14.06 -22.26 15.63
N GLY A 170 -15.16 -21.76 15.05
CA GLY A 170 -15.64 -22.18 13.73
C GLY A 170 -14.79 -21.67 12.55
N MET A 171 -14.05 -20.58 12.74
CA MET A 171 -13.18 -19.95 11.73
C MET A 171 -11.68 -20.10 12.05
N ALA A 172 -11.32 -20.84 13.10
CA ALA A 172 -9.93 -21.01 13.54
C ALA A 172 -9.02 -21.55 12.42
N SER A 173 -9.54 -22.37 11.49
CA SER A 173 -8.77 -22.84 10.33
C SER A 173 -8.46 -21.75 9.29
N LEU A 174 -9.27 -20.67 9.27
CA LEU A 174 -9.03 -19.46 8.47
C LEU A 174 -8.15 -18.44 9.20
N ALA A 175 -8.09 -18.46 10.53
CA ALA A 175 -7.24 -17.54 11.29
C ALA A 175 -5.76 -17.65 10.88
N GLY A 176 -5.29 -18.86 10.57
CA GLY A 176 -3.96 -19.12 10.02
C GLY A 176 -3.75 -18.63 8.58
N LEU A 177 -4.83 -18.37 7.82
CA LEU A 177 -4.78 -17.77 6.47
C LEU A 177 -4.96 -16.24 6.52
N ALA A 178 -5.68 -15.75 7.52
CA ALA A 178 -5.88 -14.34 7.83
C ALA A 178 -4.79 -13.78 8.77
N GLN A 179 -3.55 -14.27 8.67
CA GLN A 179 -2.42 -13.79 9.49
C GLN A 179 -2.07 -12.33 9.17
N HIS A 180 -2.40 -11.89 7.95
CA HIS A 180 -2.29 -10.50 7.57
C HIS A 180 -3.69 -9.88 7.62
N ARG A 181 -3.86 -8.93 8.51
CA ARG A 181 -5.08 -8.14 8.68
C ARG A 181 -4.66 -6.69 8.70
N PHE A 182 -5.40 -5.85 7.99
CA PHE A 182 -5.14 -4.42 7.96
C PHE A 182 -6.29 -3.67 8.61
N ASP A 183 -6.01 -2.89 9.66
CA ASP A 183 -7.00 -2.01 10.28
C ASP A 183 -6.78 -0.56 9.82
N LEU A 184 -7.84 0.03 9.30
CA LEU A 184 -7.87 1.44 8.88
C LEU A 184 -7.82 2.37 10.07
N ALA A 185 -8.28 1.94 11.26
CA ALA A 185 -8.11 2.72 12.47
C ALA A 185 -6.61 2.83 12.82
N PRO A 186 -6.12 4.03 13.18
CA PRO A 186 -4.77 4.16 13.72
C PRO A 186 -4.63 3.25 14.96
N PRO A 187 -3.46 2.61 15.16
CA PRO A 187 -3.25 1.59 16.19
C PRO A 187 -3.54 2.09 17.61
N ASP A 188 -3.53 3.41 17.83
CA ASP A 188 -3.86 4.04 19.11
C ASP A 188 -5.38 4.14 19.40
N ALA A 189 -6.25 3.98 18.39
CA ALA A 189 -7.70 4.11 18.55
C ALA A 189 -8.40 2.78 18.88
N ALA A 190 -7.78 1.63 18.57
CA ALA A 190 -8.36 0.31 18.80
C ALA A 190 -7.84 -0.34 20.10
N ALA A 191 -8.00 0.34 21.23
CA ALA A 191 -7.76 -0.26 22.53
C ALA A 191 -8.90 -1.25 22.86
N GLY A 192 -8.71 -2.52 22.49
CA GLY A 192 -9.68 -3.56 22.85
C GLY A 192 -9.45 -4.99 22.36
N ALA A 193 -8.23 -5.40 21.99
CA ALA A 193 -7.75 -6.80 22.09
C ALA A 193 -6.32 -6.93 21.56
N ALA A 194 -5.41 -7.25 22.47
CA ALA A 194 -4.09 -7.86 22.30
C ALA A 194 -3.47 -7.86 20.89
N SER A 195 -2.54 -6.93 20.63
CA SER A 195 -1.31 -7.24 19.87
C SER A 195 -0.27 -6.15 20.14
N VAL A 196 0.85 -6.57 20.73
CA VAL A 196 2.17 -5.95 20.82
C VAL A 196 2.24 -4.48 20.39
N LEU A 197 2.31 -3.58 21.39
CA LEU A 197 2.72 -2.19 21.19
C LEU A 197 4.07 -2.17 20.46
N PRO A 198 4.26 -1.37 19.39
CA PRO A 198 5.60 -0.98 18.98
C PRO A 198 6.17 -0.20 20.16
N THR A 199 7.15 -0.80 20.83
CA THR A 199 7.93 -0.08 21.84
C THR A 199 8.57 1.10 21.11
N GLU A 200 8.73 2.26 21.76
CA GLU A 200 9.34 3.49 21.22
C GLU A 200 10.72 3.30 20.53
N ALA A 201 11.26 2.09 20.52
CA ALA A 201 12.52 1.65 19.95
C ALA A 201 12.53 1.36 18.43
N ASP A 202 11.38 1.27 17.75
CA ASP A 202 11.38 0.92 16.33
C ASP A 202 11.85 2.09 15.43
N PRO A 203 12.84 1.88 14.55
CA PRO A 203 13.37 2.92 13.68
C PRO A 203 12.36 3.35 12.62
N CYS A 204 12.15 4.66 12.45
CA CYS A 204 11.27 5.24 11.44
C CYS A 204 11.87 6.49 10.77
N LEU A 205 11.45 6.75 9.54
CA LEU A 205 11.71 7.99 8.81
C LEU A 205 10.45 8.86 8.86
N VAL A 206 10.58 10.10 9.32
CA VAL A 206 9.47 11.03 9.49
C VAL A 206 9.55 12.14 8.45
N LEU A 207 8.72 12.09 7.41
CA LEU A 207 8.66 13.12 6.38
C LEU A 207 8.00 14.38 6.95
N THR A 208 8.65 15.51 6.76
CA THR A 208 8.24 16.84 7.22
C THR A 208 8.32 17.83 6.06
N LEU A 209 7.28 18.65 5.89
CA LEU A 209 7.20 19.75 4.92
C LEU A 209 6.59 20.97 5.59
N ASP A 210 7.21 22.14 5.45
CA ASP A 210 6.79 23.39 6.10
C ASP A 210 6.64 23.28 7.63
N SER A 211 7.53 22.51 8.26
CA SER A 211 7.49 22.16 9.69
C SER A 211 6.29 21.30 10.12
N ALA A 212 5.43 20.89 9.18
CA ALA A 212 4.36 19.94 9.42
C ALA A 212 4.82 18.51 9.08
N GLU A 213 4.60 17.59 10.00
CA GLU A 213 4.79 16.16 9.74
C GLU A 213 3.78 15.69 8.67
N ARG A 214 4.27 15.07 7.60
CA ARG A 214 3.49 14.57 6.47
C ARG A 214 3.36 13.04 6.46
N GLY A 215 4.21 12.33 7.18
CA GLY A 215 4.10 10.88 7.34
C GLY A 215 5.25 10.26 8.12
N ARG A 216 5.01 9.11 8.73
CA ARG A 216 6.04 8.25 9.34
C ARG A 216 6.15 6.95 8.56
N PHE A 217 7.35 6.61 8.15
CA PHE A 217 7.68 5.42 7.38
C PHE A 217 8.47 4.50 8.29
N PRO A 218 7.88 3.40 8.80
CA PRO A 218 8.62 2.45 9.62
C PRO A 218 9.69 1.77 8.77
N VAL A 219 10.90 1.68 9.29
CA VAL A 219 12.01 1.03 8.58
C VAL A 219 11.96 -0.46 8.85
N ARG A 220 11.13 -1.17 8.08
CA ARG A 220 10.90 -2.62 8.17
C ARG A 220 11.44 -3.30 6.89
N GLY A 221 12.77 -3.47 6.82
CA GLY A 221 13.46 -4.10 5.68
C GLY A 221 14.94 -3.75 5.61
N GLU A 222 15.67 -4.41 4.71
CA GLU A 222 17.09 -4.13 4.43
C GLU A 222 17.29 -2.88 3.57
N HIS A 223 16.28 -2.47 2.80
CA HIS A 223 16.34 -1.30 1.94
C HIS A 223 14.96 -0.65 1.76
N LEU A 224 14.94 0.66 1.53
CA LEU A 224 13.75 1.43 1.14
C LEU A 224 14.09 2.43 0.05
N LEU A 225 13.37 2.38 -1.06
CA LEU A 225 13.53 3.31 -2.18
C LEU A 225 12.70 4.58 -1.97
N ILE A 226 13.36 5.73 -2.09
CA ILE A 226 12.74 7.06 -1.93
C ILE A 226 12.76 7.76 -3.29
N GLY A 227 11.60 8.27 -3.73
CA GLY A 227 11.52 8.92 -5.03
C GLY A 227 10.10 9.30 -5.44
N ARG A 228 9.96 9.89 -6.62
CA ARG A 228 8.67 10.26 -7.22
C ARG A 228 7.95 9.10 -7.90
N GLY A 229 8.66 8.02 -8.23
CA GLY A 229 8.10 6.89 -8.98
C GLY A 229 7.07 6.11 -8.17
N GLU A 230 6.09 5.53 -8.86
CA GLU A 230 5.01 4.72 -8.25
C GLU A 230 5.52 3.43 -7.59
N HIS A 231 6.74 3.02 -7.93
CA HIS A 231 7.42 1.85 -7.37
C HIS A 231 8.34 2.18 -6.18
N CYS A 232 8.34 3.42 -5.69
CA CYS A 232 9.12 3.79 -4.51
C CYS A 232 8.40 3.37 -3.22
N ASP A 233 9.17 2.91 -2.24
CA ASP A 233 8.65 2.59 -0.90
C ASP A 233 8.17 3.85 -0.19
N ILE A 234 8.91 4.94 -0.34
CA ILE A 234 8.59 6.29 0.14
C ILE A 234 8.34 7.20 -1.08
N PRO A 235 7.09 7.26 -1.58
CA PRO A 235 6.75 8.12 -2.71
C PRO A 235 6.66 9.59 -2.28
N ILE A 236 7.45 10.44 -2.93
CA ILE A 236 7.40 11.90 -2.78
C ILE A 236 7.01 12.49 -4.13
N LEU A 237 5.72 12.78 -4.29
CA LEU A 237 5.11 13.26 -5.54
C LEU A 237 5.43 14.74 -5.80
N SER A 238 6.70 15.04 -6.03
CA SER A 238 7.20 16.38 -6.32
C SER A 238 8.10 16.39 -7.54
N ARG A 239 7.94 17.39 -8.40
CA ARG A 239 8.82 17.60 -9.57
C ARG A 239 10.29 17.81 -9.19
N PHE A 240 10.56 18.17 -7.93
CA PHE A 240 11.90 18.34 -7.39
C PHE A 240 12.50 17.03 -6.86
N VAL A 241 11.80 15.91 -7.00
CA VAL A 241 12.24 14.58 -6.61
C VAL A 241 12.32 13.68 -7.85
N SER A 242 13.43 12.95 -7.96
CA SER A 242 13.72 12.04 -9.08
C SER A 242 12.86 10.79 -8.95
N ARG A 243 12.59 10.09 -10.06
CA ARG A 243 11.77 8.86 -10.06
C ARG A 243 12.29 7.83 -9.07
N GLN A 244 13.61 7.63 -9.05
CA GLN A 244 14.37 6.98 -8.01
C GLN A 244 15.39 8.03 -7.53
N HIS A 245 15.30 8.50 -6.29
CA HIS A 245 16.08 9.65 -5.82
C HIS A 245 17.14 9.23 -4.81
N ALA A 246 16.73 8.51 -3.77
CA ALA A 246 17.64 8.03 -2.75
C ALA A 246 17.25 6.61 -2.32
N LEU A 247 18.22 5.88 -1.80
CA LEU A 247 18.02 4.56 -1.22
C LEU A 247 18.44 4.60 0.24
N PHE A 248 17.51 4.26 1.12
CA PHE A 248 17.84 3.94 2.50
C PHE A 248 18.28 2.48 2.55
N LEU A 249 19.37 2.19 3.25
CA LEU A 249 19.93 0.86 3.43
C LEU A 249 20.14 0.57 4.91
N ARG A 250 19.76 -0.61 5.36
CA ARG A 250 20.08 -1.15 6.69
C ARG A 250 21.00 -2.35 6.53
N ASN A 251 22.15 -2.31 7.18
CA ASN A 251 23.09 -3.41 7.24
C ASN A 251 23.69 -3.54 8.65
N ASP A 252 24.55 -4.54 8.85
CA ASP A 252 25.22 -4.78 10.14
C ASP A 252 26.09 -3.60 10.61
N SER A 253 26.52 -2.74 9.68
CA SER A 253 27.31 -1.53 9.97
C SER A 253 26.45 -0.30 10.30
N GLY A 254 25.12 -0.42 10.23
CA GLY A 254 24.15 0.61 10.59
C GLY A 254 23.19 0.99 9.45
N ASP A 255 22.50 2.11 9.66
CA ASP A 255 21.54 2.65 8.70
C ASP A 255 22.20 3.72 7.84
N TRP A 256 21.97 3.68 6.53
CA TRP A 256 22.62 4.50 5.54
C TRP A 256 21.61 5.13 4.60
N ILE A 257 21.95 6.29 4.06
CA ILE A 257 21.25 6.91 2.93
C ILE A 257 22.24 7.04 1.77
N VAL A 258 21.79 6.67 0.58
CA VAL A 258 22.58 6.71 -0.67
C VAL A 258 21.82 7.51 -1.71
N ASP A 259 22.45 8.50 -2.32
CA ASP A 259 21.87 9.24 -3.44
C ASP A 259 21.99 8.43 -4.74
N LEU A 260 20.88 8.24 -5.45
CA LEU A 260 20.83 7.47 -6.69
C LEU A 260 21.07 8.34 -7.93
N LYS A 261 22.08 9.22 -7.87
CA LYS A 261 22.39 10.23 -8.90
C LYS A 261 21.19 11.12 -9.20
N SER A 262 20.57 11.61 -8.13
CA SER A 262 19.37 12.40 -8.27
C SER A 262 19.65 13.79 -8.85
N THR A 263 18.64 14.40 -9.47
CA THR A 263 18.77 15.68 -10.19
C THR A 263 19.09 16.84 -9.26
N ASN A 264 18.52 16.84 -8.05
CA ASN A 264 18.70 17.91 -7.06
C ASN A 264 19.64 17.52 -5.91
N GLY A 265 20.13 16.28 -5.92
CA GLY A 265 20.96 15.71 -4.87
C GLY A 265 20.22 15.45 -3.56
N THR A 266 20.82 14.59 -2.73
CA THR A 266 20.39 14.31 -1.36
C THR A 266 21.35 15.00 -0.39
N SER A 267 20.83 15.61 0.69
CA SER A 267 21.67 16.17 1.75
C SER A 267 21.26 15.66 3.13
N VAL A 268 22.19 15.59 4.07
CA VAL A 268 21.93 15.25 5.48
C VAL A 268 22.46 16.38 6.34
N ASN A 269 21.61 16.96 7.18
CA ASN A 269 21.88 18.13 8.00
C ASN A 269 22.55 19.27 7.21
N SER A 270 21.98 19.55 6.03
CA SER A 270 22.43 20.60 5.10
C SER A 270 23.76 20.33 4.38
N THR A 271 24.35 19.14 4.52
CA THR A 271 25.54 18.71 3.76
C THR A 271 25.12 17.78 2.63
N LEU A 272 25.49 18.09 1.38
CA LEU A 272 25.24 17.20 0.24
C LEU A 272 26.04 15.90 0.39
N ILE A 273 25.43 14.75 0.08
CA ILE A 273 26.04 13.43 0.26
C ILE A 273 25.89 12.59 -1.01
N ARG A 274 26.86 11.71 -1.27
CA ARG A 274 26.63 10.54 -2.14
C ARG A 274 26.14 9.35 -1.34
N GLN A 275 26.71 9.17 -0.16
CA GLN A 275 26.30 8.16 0.81
C GLN A 275 26.69 8.60 2.21
N ARG A 276 25.84 8.31 3.21
CA ARG A 276 26.13 8.67 4.60
C ARG A 276 25.39 7.77 5.57
N ARG A 277 26.06 7.45 6.69
CA ARG A 277 25.44 6.75 7.81
C ARG A 277 24.55 7.70 8.61
N LEU A 278 23.35 7.25 8.95
CA LEU A 278 22.35 8.04 9.66
C LEU A 278 22.47 7.83 11.17
N ALA A 279 22.39 8.93 11.91
CA ALA A 279 22.28 8.95 13.36
C ALA A 279 20.89 9.44 13.79
N HIS A 280 20.43 9.01 14.97
CA HIS A 280 19.15 9.45 15.52
C HIS A 280 19.00 10.98 15.46
N GLY A 281 17.86 11.45 14.93
CA GLY A 281 17.53 12.86 14.80
C GLY A 281 17.98 13.51 13.49
N ASP A 282 18.66 12.78 12.61
CA ASP A 282 19.19 13.34 11.36
C ASP A 282 18.11 13.83 10.40
N ILE A 283 18.38 14.97 9.77
CA ILE A 283 17.50 15.59 8.78
C ILE A 283 18.05 15.33 7.38
N ILE A 284 17.40 14.45 6.64
CA ILE A 284 17.66 14.14 5.23
C ILE A 284 16.82 15.10 4.38
N SER A 285 17.43 15.89 3.49
CA SER A 285 16.69 16.73 2.55
C SER A 285 16.78 16.18 1.14
N ILE A 286 15.61 16.03 0.51
CA ILE A 286 15.40 15.47 -0.84
C ILE A 286 14.54 16.48 -1.60
N GLY A 287 15.15 17.22 -2.54
CA GLY A 287 14.50 18.36 -3.18
C GLY A 287 14.04 19.40 -2.14
N ASN A 288 12.74 19.71 -2.12
CA ASN A 288 12.11 20.61 -1.14
C ASN A 288 11.54 19.90 0.10
N HIS A 289 11.79 18.60 0.26
CA HIS A 289 11.24 17.79 1.34
C HIS A 289 12.31 17.43 2.36
N ARG A 290 11.92 17.32 3.64
CA ARG A 290 12.82 16.90 4.72
C ARG A 290 12.31 15.63 5.36
N LEU A 291 13.14 14.63 5.58
CA LEU A 291 12.86 13.44 6.36
C LEU A 291 13.72 13.49 7.62
N ARG A 292 13.10 13.31 8.79
CA ARG A 292 13.81 13.14 10.05
C ARG A 292 13.94 11.67 10.36
N TYR A 293 15.15 11.18 10.53
CA TYR A 293 15.41 9.81 10.91
C TYR A 293 15.32 9.66 12.44
N HIS A 294 14.47 8.75 12.89
CA HIS A 294 14.22 8.48 14.30
C HIS A 294 14.51 7.01 14.59
N ASN A 295 15.67 6.75 15.21
CA ASN A 295 16.03 5.43 15.72
C ASN A 295 16.75 5.59 17.06
N PRO A 296 16.07 5.44 18.21
CA PRO A 296 16.71 5.66 19.51
C PRO A 296 17.75 4.58 19.86
N ALA A 297 17.80 3.46 19.11
CA ALA A 297 18.85 2.46 19.21
C ALA A 297 20.07 2.75 18.31
N ALA A 298 20.01 3.77 17.43
CA ALA A 298 21.17 4.15 16.63
C ALA A 298 22.26 4.76 17.53
N PRO A 299 23.54 4.40 17.33
CA PRO A 299 24.62 4.98 18.12
C PRO A 299 24.62 6.52 17.94
N PRO A 300 24.84 7.28 19.03
CA PRO A 300 24.88 8.73 18.98
C PRO A 300 25.98 9.19 18.02
N ARG A 301 25.73 10.31 17.34
CA ARG A 301 26.72 10.91 16.45
C ARG A 301 27.99 11.26 17.24
N LEU A 302 29.15 10.77 16.80
CA LEU A 302 30.43 11.14 17.39
C LEU A 302 30.73 12.61 17.04
N PRO A 303 31.05 13.49 18.02
CA PRO A 303 31.38 14.87 17.73
C PRO A 303 32.74 14.97 17.03
N GLY A 304 32.75 15.37 15.75
CA GLY A 304 33.94 15.64 14.96
C GLY A 304 33.60 16.24 13.58
N PRO A 305 34.57 16.84 12.86
CA PRO A 305 34.36 17.28 11.48
C PRO A 305 34.13 16.05 10.59
N GLU A 306 32.89 15.83 10.17
CA GLU A 306 32.53 14.67 9.36
C GLU A 306 32.87 14.90 7.88
N PRO A 307 33.52 13.93 7.20
CA PRO A 307 33.60 13.93 5.75
C PRO A 307 32.19 13.75 5.16
N ALA A 308 31.88 14.50 4.10
CA ALA A 308 30.58 14.46 3.43
C ALA A 308 30.25 13.10 2.78
N ASP A 309 31.26 12.25 2.56
CA ASP A 309 31.16 10.93 1.95
C ASP A 309 31.91 9.90 2.80
N GLU A 310 31.21 9.24 3.71
CA GLU A 310 31.73 8.06 4.42
C GLU A 310 31.47 6.84 3.52
N GLN A 311 32.53 6.18 3.03
CA GLN A 311 32.36 5.13 2.03
C GLN A 311 31.80 3.83 2.64
N LEU A 312 30.62 3.37 2.19
CA LEU A 312 30.27 1.95 2.33
C LEU A 312 31.33 1.15 1.55
N GLY A 313 31.89 0.12 2.18
CA GLY A 313 32.80 -0.81 1.50
C GLY A 313 32.16 -1.34 0.21
N GLU A 314 32.94 -1.31 -0.88
CA GLU A 314 32.49 -1.56 -2.27
C GLU A 314 31.85 -2.95 -2.49
N THR A 315 31.99 -3.88 -1.55
CA THR A 315 31.55 -5.27 -1.69
C THR A 315 30.07 -5.50 -1.33
N THR A 316 29.44 -4.62 -0.54
CA THR A 316 28.04 -4.80 -0.11
C THR A 316 27.04 -4.11 -1.05
N VAL A 317 27.46 -3.01 -1.68
CA VAL A 317 26.60 -2.17 -2.54
C VAL A 317 26.14 -2.92 -3.82
N MET A 318 26.96 -3.79 -4.40
CA MET A 318 26.59 -4.52 -5.63
C MET A 318 25.60 -5.67 -5.42
N ARG A 319 25.51 -6.25 -4.21
CA ARG A 319 24.60 -7.39 -3.97
C ARG A 319 23.17 -6.93 -3.66
N SER A 320 23.02 -5.78 -3.02
CA SER A 320 21.72 -5.23 -2.57
C SER A 320 21.03 -4.33 -3.60
N LEU A 321 21.76 -3.80 -4.60
CA LEU A 321 21.18 -2.92 -5.64
C LEU A 321 20.65 -3.66 -6.88
N GLN A 322 21.07 -4.90 -7.12
CA GLN A 322 20.74 -5.63 -8.34
C GLN A 322 19.25 -6.02 -8.55
N PRO A 323 18.39 -6.17 -7.51
CA PRO A 323 16.98 -6.38 -7.74
C PRO A 323 16.13 -5.09 -7.74
N VAL A 324 16.68 -3.95 -7.28
CA VAL A 324 15.88 -2.72 -7.01
C VAL A 324 15.89 -1.74 -8.19
N ILE A 325 16.94 -1.75 -9.01
CA ILE A 325 17.01 -0.95 -10.24
C ILE A 325 16.54 -1.82 -11.40
N ARG A 326 15.23 -1.83 -11.69
CA ARG A 326 14.74 -2.38 -12.96
C ARG A 326 15.28 -1.51 -14.11
N PRO A 327 15.91 -2.08 -15.14
CA PRO A 327 16.51 -1.33 -16.23
C PRO A 327 15.43 -0.86 -17.21
N GLU A 328 14.55 0.04 -16.78
CA GLU A 328 13.57 0.66 -17.67
C GLU A 328 13.17 2.04 -17.13
N ASP A 329 14.03 3.02 -17.43
CA ASP A 329 13.65 4.24 -18.12
C ASP A 329 14.88 5.13 -18.23
N GLY A 330 15.69 4.82 -19.24
CA GLY A 330 16.78 5.68 -19.68
C GLY A 330 16.27 7.10 -19.88
N ASP A 331 16.98 8.02 -19.23
CA ASP A 331 16.87 9.45 -19.32
C ASP A 331 16.87 9.88 -20.79
N ARG A 332 15.69 10.10 -21.38
CA ARG A 332 15.59 10.84 -22.64
C ARG A 332 15.79 12.29 -22.30
N HIS A 333 17.05 12.69 -22.31
CA HIS A 333 17.48 14.07 -22.30
C HIS A 333 16.60 14.90 -23.26
N SER A 334 16.00 15.93 -22.70
CA SER A 334 15.37 17.03 -23.40
C SER A 334 16.40 17.74 -24.29
N GLU A 335 16.40 17.46 -25.59
CA GLU A 335 16.94 18.38 -26.58
C GLU A 335 15.97 19.57 -26.71
N LEU A 336 16.41 20.73 -26.24
CA LEU A 336 15.74 22.01 -26.46
C LEU A 336 15.88 22.41 -27.95
N PRO A 337 14.79 22.84 -28.64
CA PRO A 337 14.91 23.34 -30.00
C PRO A 337 15.64 24.68 -30.03
N GLY A 338 16.54 24.80 -31.01
CA GLY A 338 17.55 25.85 -31.12
C GLY A 338 17.04 27.28 -31.18
N LYS A 339 17.81 28.19 -30.57
CA LYS A 339 17.73 29.64 -30.80
C LYS A 339 18.11 29.97 -32.26
N PRO A 340 17.42 30.90 -32.94
CA PRO A 340 17.83 31.37 -34.25
C PRO A 340 19.11 32.21 -34.16
N ARG A 341 20.13 31.84 -34.94
CA ARG A 341 21.34 32.65 -35.15
C ARG A 341 20.99 33.92 -35.92
N ARG A 342 21.26 35.08 -35.31
CA ARG A 342 21.42 36.36 -36.00
C ARG A 342 22.53 36.23 -37.04
N LEU A 343 22.21 36.48 -38.31
CA LEU A 343 23.19 36.87 -39.33
C LEU A 343 23.08 38.37 -39.52
N SER A 344 24.12 39.10 -39.11
CA SER A 344 24.36 40.49 -39.49
C SER A 344 25.72 40.56 -40.19
N ARG A 345 25.67 40.93 -41.47
CA ARG A 345 26.65 41.67 -42.28
C ARG A 345 28.12 41.22 -42.27
N ALA A 346 28.60 40.85 -43.45
CA ALA A 346 29.67 41.57 -44.14
C ALA A 346 29.27 41.70 -45.61
#